data_AF-W8V4C1-F1
#
_entry.id   AF-W8V4C1-F1
#
_cell.length_a   1.000
_cell.length_b   1.000
_cell.length_c   1.000
_cell.angle_alpha   90.00
_cell.angle_beta   90.00
_cell.angle_gamma   90.00
#
_symmetry.space_group_name_H-M   'P 1'
#
loop_
_entity.id
_entity.type
_entity.pdbx_description
1 polymer ?
#
loop_
_entity_poly.entity_id
_entity_poly.type
_entity_poly.pdbx_seq_one_letter_code
_entity_poly.pdbx_strand_id
1 'polypeptide(L)'
;MPPCGNRMPYRWQRCRARQDSMPFGHRGGVQRNIGVSTCPLVFKGCRFMNFLAHLHLAHLADSSLPGNLMADFVRGNPQGDYPAEIIDGIYMHRRIDVMTDNLAEVKEAREWFRPQTRRVAPITLDVMWDHFLSQHWTQLSPDLPLDEFVRYAERQIVPILPDSPPRFVNLNQYLWSERWLERYREMDFIQRVLNGMASRRPRLEALRDSWQDLDTHYDRLETQFWRFYPQMMRQAENKQL
;
A
#
# COMPACT_ATOMS: atom_id res chain seq x y z
N MET A 1 45.08 1.49 -1.34
CA MET A 1 43.94 1.73 -0.42
C MET A 1 44.21 3.08 0.26
N PRO A 2 43.24 4.01 0.31
CA PRO A 2 41.86 3.83 0.81
C PRO A 2 40.79 4.32 -0.21
N PRO A 3 39.49 4.53 0.13
CA PRO A 3 38.44 3.55 -0.14
C PRO A 3 37.29 4.02 -1.08
N CYS A 4 36.58 3.01 -1.57
CA CYS A 4 35.25 2.94 -2.19
C CYS A 4 34.44 4.24 -2.35
N GLY A 5 34.31 4.70 -3.60
CA GLY A 5 33.18 5.51 -4.03
C GLY A 5 31.93 4.65 -4.18
N ASN A 6 30.97 4.80 -3.27
CA ASN A 6 29.60 4.36 -3.50
C ASN A 6 29.01 5.19 -4.64
N ARG A 7 29.06 4.66 -5.87
CA ARG A 7 28.26 5.17 -6.98
C ARG A 7 26.80 4.88 -6.66
N MET A 8 26.01 5.93 -6.47
CA MET A 8 24.55 5.82 -6.47
C MET A 8 24.09 5.16 -7.79
N PRO A 9 23.10 4.24 -7.77
CA PRO A 9 22.52 3.70 -8.99
C PRO A 9 21.95 4.82 -9.86
N TYR A 10 22.27 4.77 -11.15
CA TYR A 10 21.96 5.74 -12.21
C TYR A 10 20.46 6.03 -12.43
N ARG A 11 19.55 5.48 -11.60
CA ARG A 11 18.10 5.42 -11.84
C ARG A 11 17.29 6.62 -11.29
N TRP A 12 17.93 7.57 -10.61
CA TRP A 12 17.22 8.61 -9.82
C TRP A 12 17.54 10.08 -10.16
N GLN A 13 18.32 10.36 -11.19
CA GLN A 13 18.67 11.75 -11.55
C GLN A 13 17.49 12.56 -12.12
N ARG A 14 16.39 11.94 -12.57
CA ARG A 14 15.27 12.66 -13.20
C ARG A 14 14.29 13.33 -12.22
N CYS A 15 14.21 12.91 -10.96
CA CYS A 15 13.28 13.53 -9.99
C CYS A 15 13.90 14.73 -9.25
N ARG A 16 15.21 14.72 -8.93
CA ARG A 16 15.88 15.90 -8.35
C ARG A 16 15.92 17.09 -9.31
N ALA A 17 16.14 16.84 -10.60
CA ALA A 17 16.28 17.91 -11.59
C ALA A 17 15.02 18.78 -11.80
N ARG A 18 13.86 18.40 -11.26
CA ARG A 18 12.64 19.24 -11.30
C ARG A 18 12.41 20.09 -10.06
N GLN A 19 13.10 19.82 -8.93
CA GLN A 19 12.93 20.58 -7.70
C GLN A 19 13.98 21.68 -7.51
N ASP A 20 15.20 21.52 -8.06
CA ASP A 20 16.28 22.50 -7.90
C ASP A 20 16.23 23.68 -8.90
N SER A 21 15.22 23.74 -9.77
CA SER A 21 15.05 24.80 -10.76
C SER A 21 13.64 25.40 -10.74
N MET A 22 13.31 26.12 -9.67
CA MET A 22 12.27 27.14 -9.71
C MET A 22 12.84 28.47 -9.17
N PRO A 23 13.13 29.47 -10.02
CA PRO A 23 13.26 30.82 -9.55
C PRO A 23 11.86 31.35 -9.21
N PHE A 24 11.73 32.00 -8.06
CA PHE A 24 10.57 32.80 -7.71
C PHE A 24 10.28 33.80 -8.84
N GLY A 25 9.16 33.65 -9.53
CA GLY A 25 8.75 34.53 -10.62
C GLY A 25 7.25 34.44 -10.88
N HIS A 26 6.51 35.45 -10.44
CA HIS A 26 5.13 35.70 -10.84
C HIS A 26 4.99 35.78 -12.37
N ARG A 27 4.08 34.99 -12.95
CA ARG A 27 3.04 35.43 -13.92
C ARG A 27 2.18 34.23 -14.36
N GLY A 28 0.89 34.52 -14.55
CA GLY A 28 -0.17 33.55 -14.78
C GLY A 28 0.02 32.70 -16.03
N GLY A 29 -0.24 31.40 -15.86
CA GLY A 29 -0.38 30.42 -16.92
C GLY A 29 -1.21 29.28 -16.38
N VAL A 30 -2.40 29.07 -16.96
CA VAL A 30 -3.35 28.02 -16.60
C VAL A 30 -2.67 26.67 -16.81
N GLN A 31 -2.19 26.05 -15.73
CA GLN A 31 -1.79 24.64 -15.74
C GLN A 31 -3.06 23.79 -15.85
N ARG A 32 -3.20 23.11 -16.98
CA ARG A 32 -4.20 22.04 -17.13
C ARG A 32 -3.79 20.90 -16.21
N ASN A 33 -4.40 20.85 -15.04
CA ASN A 33 -4.37 19.72 -14.14
C ASN A 33 -4.98 18.51 -14.86
N ILE A 34 -4.16 17.53 -15.23
CA ILE A 34 -4.65 16.17 -15.50
C ILE A 34 -4.94 15.57 -14.13
N GLY A 35 -6.07 15.96 -13.56
CA GLY A 35 -6.51 15.60 -12.23
C GLY A 35 -6.95 14.14 -12.18
N VAL A 36 -6.11 13.28 -11.63
CA VAL A 36 -6.58 12.02 -11.04
C VAL A 36 -7.42 12.43 -9.83
N SER A 37 -8.71 12.07 -9.86
CA SER A 37 -9.71 12.54 -8.90
C SER A 37 -9.50 11.86 -7.55
N THR A 38 -8.67 12.45 -6.69
CA THR A 38 -8.50 11.97 -5.31
C THR A 38 -9.77 12.26 -4.50
N CYS A 39 -10.82 11.45 -4.70
CA CYS A 39 -12.14 11.67 -4.13
C CYS A 39 -12.14 11.60 -2.58
N PRO A 40 -12.71 12.59 -1.86
CA PRO A 40 -12.57 12.78 -0.40
C PRO A 40 -12.99 11.61 0.51
N LEU A 41 -13.74 10.62 0.01
CA LEU A 41 -14.42 9.61 0.83
C LEU A 41 -13.66 8.29 1.01
N VAL A 42 -12.67 7.98 0.16
CA VAL A 42 -12.03 6.64 0.08
C VAL A 42 -11.30 6.22 1.36
N PHE A 43 -10.72 7.16 2.11
CA PHE A 43 -9.82 6.86 3.23
C PHE A 43 -10.40 7.19 4.60
N LYS A 44 -11.72 7.34 4.77
CA LYS A 44 -12.35 7.46 6.11
C LYS A 44 -12.75 6.06 6.60
N GLY A 45 -12.04 5.50 7.57
CA GLY A 45 -12.36 4.20 8.18
C GLY A 45 -11.36 3.06 7.89
N CYS A 46 -10.72 3.07 6.71
CA CYS A 46 -9.60 2.20 6.39
C CYS A 46 -8.47 2.42 7.40
N ARG A 47 -8.09 1.35 8.09
CA ARG A 47 -6.99 1.24 9.02
C ARG A 47 -5.93 0.42 8.29
N PHE A 48 -5.01 1.14 7.63
CA PHE A 48 -3.65 0.68 7.33
C PHE A 48 -3.58 -0.16 6.03
N MET A 49 -2.95 0.43 5.00
CA MET A 49 -3.15 0.09 3.59
C MET A 49 -2.05 -0.80 3.02
N ASN A 50 -2.30 -2.11 2.95
CA ASN A 50 -1.49 -3.07 2.20
C ASN A 50 -2.38 -3.93 1.26
N PHE A 51 -3.18 -3.26 0.40
CA PHE A 51 -4.22 -3.91 -0.40
C PHE A 51 -3.68 -5.02 -1.30
N LEU A 52 -2.57 -4.78 -1.99
CA LEU A 52 -2.01 -5.78 -2.90
C LEU A 52 -1.48 -6.97 -2.12
N ALA A 53 -0.81 -6.75 -0.98
CA ALA A 53 -0.33 -7.84 -0.14
C ALA A 53 -1.47 -8.68 0.45
N HIS A 54 -2.53 -8.06 0.97
CA HIS A 54 -3.67 -8.82 1.51
C HIS A 54 -4.35 -9.65 0.43
N LEU A 55 -4.55 -9.10 -0.77
CA LEU A 55 -5.11 -9.85 -1.88
C LEU A 55 -4.18 -10.99 -2.29
N HIS A 56 -2.87 -10.74 -2.40
CA HIS A 56 -1.91 -11.74 -2.83
C HIS A 56 -1.78 -12.89 -1.82
N LEU A 57 -1.64 -12.58 -0.52
CA LEU A 57 -1.56 -13.61 0.53
C LEU A 57 -2.88 -14.39 0.64
N ALA A 58 -4.04 -13.72 0.49
CA ALA A 58 -5.33 -14.41 0.46
C ALA A 58 -5.43 -15.36 -0.73
N HIS A 59 -4.95 -14.96 -1.91
CA HIS A 59 -4.92 -15.84 -3.08
C HIS A 59 -4.07 -17.08 -2.85
N LEU A 60 -2.86 -16.93 -2.29
CA LEU A 60 -1.96 -18.04 -1.97
C LEU A 60 -2.53 -19.00 -0.92
N ALA A 61 -3.38 -18.51 -0.02
CA ALA A 61 -4.01 -19.33 1.02
C ALA A 61 -5.36 -19.95 0.61
N ASP A 62 -5.80 -19.77 -0.63
CA ASP A 62 -7.18 -20.08 -1.08
C ASP A 62 -8.26 -19.41 -0.21
N SER A 63 -8.00 -18.19 0.25
CA SER A 63 -8.92 -17.42 1.09
C SER A 63 -9.76 -16.44 0.28
N SER A 64 -10.83 -15.94 0.88
CA SER A 64 -11.73 -14.97 0.29
C SER A 64 -11.01 -13.62 0.06
N LEU A 65 -10.74 -13.30 -1.22
CA LEU A 65 -10.28 -11.97 -1.63
C LEU A 65 -11.22 -10.84 -1.20
N PRO A 66 -12.56 -10.93 -1.43
CA PRO A 66 -13.48 -9.91 -0.94
C PRO A 66 -13.47 -9.76 0.58
N GLY A 67 -13.42 -10.87 1.35
CA GLY A 67 -13.30 -10.80 2.80
C GLY A 67 -12.03 -10.09 3.26
N ASN A 68 -10.89 -10.40 2.63
CA ASN A 68 -9.61 -9.78 2.96
C ASN A 68 -9.56 -8.28 2.63
N LEU A 69 -10.10 -7.86 1.48
CA LEU A 69 -10.10 -6.43 1.12
C LEU A 69 -11.14 -5.62 1.92
N MET A 70 -12.26 -6.23 2.29
CA MET A 70 -13.36 -5.56 3.00
C MET A 70 -13.14 -5.47 4.52
N ALA A 71 -12.25 -6.28 5.10
CA ALA A 71 -12.01 -6.40 6.54
C ALA A 71 -11.91 -5.05 7.27
N ASP A 72 -11.25 -4.11 6.63
CA ASP A 72 -10.95 -2.78 7.15
C ASP A 72 -12.18 -1.86 7.25
N PHE A 73 -13.25 -2.23 6.55
CA PHE A 73 -14.55 -1.59 6.54
C PHE A 73 -15.55 -2.26 7.51
N VAL A 74 -15.18 -3.40 8.09
CA VAL A 74 -16.01 -4.17 9.02
C VAL A 74 -15.45 -4.08 10.44
N ARG A 75 -16.22 -3.46 11.34
CA ARG A 75 -15.84 -3.29 12.75
C ARG A 75 -16.39 -4.43 13.59
N GLY A 76 -15.64 -4.84 14.61
CA GLY A 76 -16.12 -5.82 15.59
C GLY A 76 -16.24 -7.23 15.03
N ASN A 77 -17.19 -8.00 15.56
CA ASN A 77 -17.44 -9.38 15.14
C ASN A 77 -18.30 -9.41 13.86
N PRO A 78 -17.80 -9.95 12.73
CA PRO A 78 -18.56 -10.04 11.47
C PRO A 78 -19.56 -11.20 11.42
N GLN A 79 -19.65 -12.04 12.46
CA GLN A 79 -20.54 -13.20 12.47
C GLN A 79 -22.01 -12.81 12.34
N GLY A 80 -22.72 -13.50 11.43
CA GLY A 80 -24.14 -13.27 11.15
C GLY A 80 -24.41 -12.19 10.10
N ASP A 81 -23.43 -11.34 9.79
CA ASP A 81 -23.58 -10.23 8.84
C ASP A 81 -23.13 -10.61 7.41
N TYR A 82 -22.28 -11.63 7.27
CA TYR A 82 -21.66 -12.03 6.00
C TYR A 82 -21.60 -13.57 5.84
N PRO A 83 -21.45 -14.08 4.61
CA PRO A 83 -21.16 -15.50 4.36
C PRO A 83 -19.88 -15.97 5.07
N ALA A 84 -19.83 -17.26 5.43
CA ALA A 84 -18.71 -17.84 6.20
C ALA A 84 -17.34 -17.58 5.55
N GLU A 85 -17.22 -17.75 4.24
CA GLU A 85 -15.96 -17.51 3.51
C GLU A 85 -15.48 -16.05 3.60
N ILE A 86 -16.41 -15.10 3.58
CA ILE A 86 -16.10 -13.66 3.74
C ILE A 86 -15.63 -13.39 5.17
N ILE A 87 -16.30 -13.98 6.16
CA ILE A 87 -15.91 -13.89 7.57
C ILE A 87 -14.49 -14.42 7.78
N ASP A 88 -14.17 -15.59 7.20
CA ASP A 88 -12.84 -16.20 7.29
C ASP A 88 -11.78 -15.31 6.63
N GLY A 89 -12.10 -14.69 5.49
CA GLY A 89 -11.23 -13.70 4.85
C GLY A 89 -11.01 -12.45 5.71
N ILE A 90 -12.05 -11.95 6.39
CA ILE A 90 -11.93 -10.81 7.32
C ILE A 90 -11.01 -11.16 8.50
N TYR A 91 -11.14 -12.37 9.05
CA TYR A 91 -10.26 -12.82 10.14
C TYR A 91 -8.83 -13.06 9.66
N MET A 92 -8.63 -13.56 8.44
CA MET A 92 -7.29 -13.70 7.85
C MET A 92 -6.59 -12.35 7.71
N HIS A 93 -7.25 -11.33 7.15
CA HIS A 93 -6.70 -9.98 7.07
C HIS A 93 -6.21 -9.48 8.45
N ARG A 94 -7.06 -9.59 9.47
CA ARG A 94 -6.74 -9.17 10.84
C ARG A 94 -5.56 -9.95 11.43
N ARG A 95 -5.42 -11.24 11.10
CA ARG A 95 -4.27 -12.07 11.52
C ARG A 95 -2.99 -11.63 10.83
N ILE A 96 -3.04 -11.33 9.52
CA ILE A 96 -1.90 -10.80 8.76
C ILE A 96 -1.43 -9.48 9.35
N ASP A 97 -2.35 -8.56 9.68
CA ASP A 97 -2.00 -7.27 10.30
C ASP A 97 -1.26 -7.47 11.61
N VAL A 98 -1.86 -8.25 12.52
CA VAL A 98 -1.27 -8.52 13.84
C VAL A 98 0.08 -9.20 13.72
N MET A 99 0.22 -10.15 12.79
CA MET A 99 1.49 -10.85 12.57
C MET A 99 2.55 -9.89 12.05
N THR A 100 2.23 -9.11 11.01
CA THR A 100 3.16 -8.19 10.34
C THR A 100 3.60 -7.06 11.28
N ASP A 101 2.69 -6.48 12.05
CA ASP A 101 2.98 -5.47 13.07
C ASP A 101 3.94 -5.97 14.17
N ASN A 102 4.01 -7.28 14.36
CA ASN A 102 4.84 -7.91 15.38
C ASN A 102 6.21 -8.38 14.89
N LEU A 103 6.46 -8.37 13.58
CA LEU A 103 7.74 -8.75 12.99
C LEU A 103 8.88 -7.83 13.46
N ALA A 104 10.07 -8.40 13.65
CA ALA A 104 11.25 -7.66 14.08
C ALA A 104 11.66 -6.63 13.02
N GLU A 105 11.55 -6.99 11.75
CA GLU A 105 11.85 -6.17 10.58
C GLU A 105 10.95 -4.92 10.52
N VAL A 106 9.65 -5.09 10.78
CA VAL A 106 8.67 -3.99 10.78
C VAL A 106 8.87 -3.09 12.00
N LYS A 107 9.14 -3.66 13.17
CA LYS A 107 9.49 -2.90 14.38
C LYS A 107 10.76 -2.07 14.18
N GLU A 108 11.80 -2.66 13.58
CA GLU A 108 13.04 -1.95 13.26
C GLU A 108 12.79 -0.82 12.25
N ALA A 109 12.04 -1.08 11.19
CA ALA A 109 11.71 -0.08 10.17
C ALA A 109 10.97 1.15 10.75
N ARG A 110 10.09 0.94 11.74
CA ARG A 110 9.37 2.03 12.43
C ARG A 110 10.30 2.98 13.17
N GLU A 111 11.43 2.49 13.69
CA GLU A 111 12.40 3.33 14.41
C GLU A 111 13.21 4.25 13.49
N TRP A 112 13.25 3.96 12.18
CA TRP A 112 13.93 4.81 11.20
C TRP A 112 13.16 6.10 10.90
N PHE A 113 11.87 6.16 11.23
CA PHE A 113 11.08 7.37 11.06
C PHE A 113 11.52 8.45 12.05
N ARG A 114 11.61 9.69 11.55
CA ARG A 114 11.82 10.88 12.38
C ARG A 114 10.76 10.99 13.48
N PRO A 115 11.07 11.59 14.65
CA PRO A 115 10.12 11.72 15.75
C PRO A 115 8.76 12.33 15.35
N GLN A 116 8.76 13.26 14.39
CA GLN A 116 7.56 13.96 13.93
C GLN A 116 6.63 13.06 13.07
N THR A 117 7.20 12.09 12.36
CA THR A 117 6.48 11.20 11.44
C THR A 117 6.29 9.78 12.00
N ARG A 118 6.98 9.44 13.10
CA ARG A 118 6.91 8.11 13.75
C ARG A 118 5.50 7.62 14.06
N ARG A 119 4.59 8.53 14.46
CA ARG A 119 3.18 8.18 14.75
C ARG A 119 2.41 7.66 13.54
N VAL A 120 2.83 8.02 12.33
CA VAL A 120 2.22 7.56 11.06
C VAL A 120 3.08 6.51 10.34
N ALA A 121 4.16 6.06 10.97
CA ALA A 121 5.05 5.04 10.42
C ALA A 121 4.30 3.76 10.01
N PRO A 122 3.35 3.20 10.80
CA PRO A 122 2.61 2.00 10.39
C PRO A 122 1.92 2.18 9.03
N ILE A 123 1.07 3.21 8.89
CA ILE A 123 0.36 3.54 7.63
C ILE A 123 1.35 3.69 6.46
N THR A 124 2.44 4.38 6.73
CA THR A 124 3.42 4.72 5.69
C THR A 124 4.15 3.46 5.22
N LEU A 125 4.47 2.55 6.14
CA LEU A 125 5.11 1.28 5.85
C LEU A 125 4.18 0.33 5.08
N ASP A 126 2.88 0.26 5.42
CA ASP A 126 1.95 -0.62 4.69
C ASP A 126 1.90 -0.29 3.20
N VAL A 127 1.81 1.01 2.88
CA VAL A 127 1.84 1.50 1.49
C VAL A 127 3.19 1.20 0.84
N MET A 128 4.27 1.25 1.62
CA MET A 128 5.61 0.93 1.12
C MET A 128 5.79 -0.57 0.83
N TRP A 129 5.15 -1.44 1.59
CA TRP A 129 5.17 -2.89 1.32
C TRP A 129 4.44 -3.22 0.03
N ASP A 130 3.29 -2.60 -0.22
CA ASP A 130 2.57 -2.67 -1.49
C ASP A 130 3.42 -2.12 -2.67
N HIS A 131 4.22 -1.07 -2.44
CA HIS A 131 5.17 -0.56 -3.42
C HIS A 131 6.19 -1.61 -3.82
N PHE A 132 6.89 -2.21 -2.84
CA PHE A 132 7.90 -3.23 -3.12
C PHE A 132 7.28 -4.48 -3.74
N LEU A 133 6.11 -4.90 -3.29
CA LEU A 133 5.37 -6.00 -3.90
C LEU A 133 5.02 -5.73 -5.37
N SER A 134 4.51 -4.54 -5.68
CA SER A 134 4.18 -4.13 -7.05
C SER A 134 5.42 -3.98 -7.94
N GLN A 135 6.55 -3.52 -7.37
CA GLN A 135 7.84 -3.41 -8.05
C GLN A 135 8.48 -4.76 -8.35
N HIS A 136 8.47 -5.68 -7.39
CA HIS A 136 9.12 -6.98 -7.49
C HIS A 136 8.18 -8.10 -7.91
N TRP A 137 6.97 -7.75 -8.38
CA TRP A 137 5.92 -8.72 -8.69
C TRP A 137 6.40 -9.88 -9.56
N THR A 138 7.12 -9.61 -10.66
CA THR A 138 7.64 -10.65 -11.57
C THR A 138 8.58 -11.65 -10.89
N GLN A 139 9.25 -11.26 -9.81
CA GLN A 139 10.12 -12.16 -9.03
C GLN A 139 9.33 -12.96 -7.99
N LEU A 140 8.27 -12.37 -7.42
CA LEU A 140 7.45 -12.98 -6.37
C LEU A 140 6.35 -13.88 -6.94
N SER A 141 5.79 -13.53 -8.09
CA SER A 141 4.73 -14.27 -8.78
C SER A 141 5.04 -14.32 -10.29
N PRO A 142 6.00 -15.17 -10.70
CA PRO A 142 6.46 -15.23 -12.10
C PRO A 142 5.40 -15.80 -13.05
N ASP A 143 4.52 -16.67 -12.55
CA ASP A 143 3.52 -17.38 -13.35
C ASP A 143 2.22 -16.59 -13.55
N LEU A 144 2.03 -15.50 -12.80
CA LEU A 144 0.81 -14.69 -12.86
C LEU A 144 1.16 -13.20 -12.95
N PRO A 145 1.07 -12.58 -14.14
CA PRO A 145 1.30 -11.15 -14.31
C PRO A 145 0.42 -10.29 -13.39
N LEU A 146 0.96 -9.16 -12.90
CA LEU A 146 0.26 -8.30 -11.94
C LEU A 146 -1.10 -7.82 -12.47
N ASP A 147 -1.18 -7.44 -13.73
CA ASP A 147 -2.43 -6.96 -14.34
C ASP A 147 -3.46 -8.08 -14.47
N GLU A 148 -3.04 -9.32 -14.69
CA GLU A 148 -3.91 -10.49 -14.67
C GLU A 148 -4.41 -10.79 -13.25
N PHE A 149 -3.53 -10.73 -12.26
CA PHE A 149 -3.91 -10.88 -10.85
C PHE A 149 -4.92 -9.81 -10.42
N VAL A 150 -4.69 -8.56 -10.77
CA VAL A 150 -5.60 -7.44 -10.45
C VAL A 150 -6.96 -7.65 -11.11
N ARG A 151 -7.01 -8.05 -12.39
CA ARG A 151 -8.28 -8.39 -13.07
C ARG A 151 -8.97 -9.59 -12.42
N TYR A 152 -8.21 -10.58 -11.96
CA TYR A 152 -8.76 -11.73 -11.22
C TYR A 152 -9.39 -11.27 -9.91
N ALA A 153 -8.69 -10.48 -9.10
CA ALA A 153 -9.21 -9.93 -7.85
C ALA A 153 -10.46 -9.08 -8.06
N GLU A 154 -10.47 -8.21 -9.07
CA GLU A 154 -11.63 -7.40 -9.44
C GLU A 154 -12.86 -8.28 -9.72
N ARG A 155 -12.72 -9.34 -10.52
CA ARG A 155 -13.81 -10.28 -10.84
C ARG A 155 -14.38 -10.99 -9.61
N GLN A 156 -13.56 -11.23 -8.58
CA GLN A 156 -14.01 -11.84 -7.32
C GLN A 156 -14.73 -10.84 -6.42
N ILE A 157 -14.40 -9.55 -6.50
CA ILE A 157 -14.86 -8.53 -5.56
C ILE A 157 -16.09 -7.77 -6.07
N VAL A 158 -16.12 -7.45 -7.38
CA VAL A 158 -17.23 -6.70 -7.99
C VAL A 158 -18.61 -7.31 -7.69
N PRO A 159 -18.82 -8.65 -7.72
CA PRO A 159 -20.13 -9.24 -7.46
C PRO A 159 -20.71 -8.94 -6.07
N ILE A 160 -19.88 -8.73 -5.06
CA ILE A 160 -20.34 -8.50 -3.68
C ILE A 160 -20.57 -7.01 -3.36
N LEU A 161 -20.16 -6.10 -4.24
CA LEU A 161 -20.22 -4.65 -3.97
C LEU A 161 -21.63 -4.13 -3.67
N PRO A 162 -22.72 -4.59 -4.32
CA PRO A 162 -24.07 -4.11 -4.03
C PRO A 162 -24.49 -4.27 -2.56
N ASP A 163 -24.04 -5.34 -1.91
CA ASP A 163 -24.39 -5.67 -0.51
C ASP A 163 -23.29 -5.28 0.49
N SER A 164 -22.24 -4.60 0.02
CA SER A 164 -21.08 -4.24 0.84
C SER A 164 -21.24 -2.89 1.54
N PRO A 165 -20.46 -2.62 2.61
CA PRO A 165 -20.45 -1.32 3.27
C PRO A 165 -20.21 -0.17 2.28
N PRO A 166 -20.94 0.97 2.34
CA PRO A 166 -20.83 2.05 1.35
C PRO A 166 -19.41 2.60 1.17
N ARG A 167 -18.59 2.55 2.22
CA ARG A 167 -17.19 2.99 2.16
C ARG A 167 -16.30 2.03 1.36
N PHE A 168 -16.58 0.73 1.41
CA PHE A 168 -15.91 -0.27 0.60
C PHE A 168 -16.29 -0.12 -0.88
N VAL A 169 -17.57 0.13 -1.17
CA VAL A 169 -18.05 0.43 -2.54
C VAL A 169 -17.32 1.66 -3.10
N ASN A 170 -17.24 2.73 -2.31
CA ASN A 170 -16.52 3.95 -2.71
C ASN A 170 -15.03 3.71 -2.97
N LEU A 171 -14.34 2.86 -2.20
CA LEU A 171 -12.95 2.49 -2.47
C LEU A 171 -12.82 1.81 -3.84
N ASN A 172 -13.67 0.82 -4.11
CA ASN A 172 -13.60 0.00 -5.32
C ASN A 172 -13.85 0.81 -6.61
N GLN A 173 -14.60 1.91 -6.54
CA GLN A 173 -14.75 2.82 -7.69
C GLN A 173 -13.43 3.37 -8.21
N TYR A 174 -12.45 3.61 -7.33
CA TYR A 174 -11.14 4.18 -7.70
C TYR A 174 -10.06 3.10 -7.80
N LEU A 175 -10.10 2.10 -6.92
CA LEU A 175 -9.10 1.04 -6.85
C LEU A 175 -8.86 0.38 -8.22
N TRP A 176 -9.96 0.06 -8.91
CA TRP A 176 -9.94 -0.58 -10.22
C TRP A 176 -9.78 0.43 -11.36
N SER A 177 -10.62 1.47 -11.42
CA SER A 177 -10.64 2.41 -12.55
C SER A 177 -9.35 3.22 -12.70
N GLU A 178 -8.67 3.52 -11.59
CA GLU A 178 -7.38 4.23 -11.58
C GLU A 178 -6.18 3.29 -11.44
N ARG A 179 -6.39 1.97 -11.49
CA ARG A 179 -5.36 0.91 -11.47
C ARG A 179 -4.37 1.04 -10.32
N TRP A 180 -4.86 1.31 -9.10
CA TRP A 180 -4.00 1.66 -7.96
C TRP A 180 -2.96 0.58 -7.64
N LEU A 181 -3.38 -0.69 -7.63
CA LEU A 181 -2.51 -1.83 -7.28
C LEU A 181 -1.31 -1.97 -8.24
N GLU A 182 -1.52 -1.63 -9.50
CA GLU A 182 -0.46 -1.65 -10.53
C GLU A 182 0.45 -0.43 -10.42
N ARG A 183 -0.12 0.71 -10.05
CA ARG A 183 0.58 1.99 -9.92
C ARG A 183 1.35 2.13 -8.62
N TYR A 184 1.19 1.22 -7.66
CA TYR A 184 2.03 1.21 -6.46
C TYR A 184 3.52 1.12 -6.76
N ARG A 185 3.92 0.57 -7.92
CA ARG A 185 5.30 0.65 -8.39
C ARG A 185 5.81 2.09 -8.53
N GLU A 186 4.96 3.07 -8.82
CA GLU A 186 5.39 4.46 -9.01
C GLU A 186 5.56 5.18 -7.65
N MET A 187 6.79 5.59 -7.34
CA MET A 187 7.08 6.37 -6.13
C MET A 187 6.25 7.68 -6.08
N ASP A 188 6.12 8.40 -7.20
CA ASP A 188 5.25 9.59 -7.27
C ASP A 188 3.78 9.27 -6.94
N PHE A 189 3.31 8.05 -7.23
CA PHE A 189 1.97 7.61 -6.86
C PHE A 189 1.84 7.36 -5.37
N ILE A 190 2.85 6.72 -4.75
CA ILE A 190 2.92 6.54 -3.29
C ILE A 190 2.84 7.89 -2.57
N GLN A 191 3.62 8.88 -3.00
CA GLN A 191 3.58 10.22 -2.42
C GLN A 191 2.18 10.84 -2.54
N ARG A 192 1.51 10.70 -3.70
CA ARG A 192 0.13 11.18 -3.89
C ARG A 192 -0.87 10.48 -2.97
N VAL A 193 -0.74 9.18 -2.75
CA VAL A 193 -1.60 8.39 -1.85
C VAL A 193 -1.45 8.89 -0.41
N LEU A 194 -0.20 9.06 0.08
CA LEU A 194 0.08 9.59 1.43
C LEU A 194 -0.46 11.02 1.60
N ASN A 195 -0.23 11.90 0.63
CA ASN A 195 -0.75 13.26 0.63
C ASN A 195 -2.29 13.31 0.61
N GLY A 196 -2.91 12.42 -0.16
CA GLY A 196 -4.36 12.26 -0.23
C GLY A 196 -4.96 11.84 1.11
N MET A 197 -4.32 10.91 1.82
CA MET A 197 -4.73 10.51 3.18
C MET A 197 -4.56 11.65 4.19
N ALA A 198 -3.41 12.35 4.16
CA ALA A 198 -3.10 13.43 5.08
C ALA A 198 -4.11 14.59 4.97
N SER A 199 -4.45 14.98 3.73
CA SER A 199 -5.33 16.12 3.45
C SER A 199 -6.76 15.91 3.96
N ARG A 200 -7.15 14.66 4.26
CA ARG A 200 -8.51 14.30 4.66
C ARG A 200 -8.66 14.11 6.17
N ARG A 201 -7.56 13.89 6.90
CA ARG A 201 -7.57 13.67 8.36
C ARG A 201 -6.48 14.53 9.01
N PRO A 202 -6.81 15.62 9.72
CA PRO A 202 -5.82 16.47 10.39
C PRO A 202 -4.87 15.70 11.33
N ARG A 203 -5.36 14.65 11.99
CA ARG A 203 -4.54 13.78 12.84
C ARG A 203 -3.44 13.03 12.09
N LEU A 204 -3.56 12.90 10.77
CA LEU A 204 -2.61 12.22 9.88
C LEU A 204 -1.82 13.20 9.00
N GLU A 205 -1.78 14.49 9.34
CA GLU A 205 -1.04 15.50 8.58
C GLU A 205 0.43 15.11 8.36
N ALA A 206 1.04 14.43 9.35
CA ALA A 206 2.41 13.94 9.29
C ALA A 206 2.68 12.93 8.15
N LEU A 207 1.63 12.37 7.51
CA LEU A 207 1.78 11.54 6.31
C LEU A 207 2.34 12.32 5.11
N ARG A 208 2.16 13.65 5.06
CA ARG A 208 2.74 14.45 3.96
C ARG A 208 4.26 14.40 3.98
N ASP A 209 4.82 14.46 5.19
CA ASP A 209 6.26 14.50 5.40
C ASP A 209 6.87 13.09 5.50
N SER A 210 6.08 12.07 5.85
CA SER A 210 6.57 10.69 5.99
C SER A 210 7.14 10.10 4.71
N TRP A 211 6.78 10.68 3.55
CA TRP A 211 7.43 10.45 2.26
C TRP A 211 8.96 10.55 2.32
N GLN A 212 9.49 11.55 3.02
CA GLN A 212 10.93 11.78 3.07
C GLN A 212 11.65 10.68 3.86
N ASP A 213 10.98 10.08 4.86
CA ASP A 213 11.52 8.95 5.61
C ASP A 213 11.61 7.69 4.73
N LEU A 214 10.60 7.46 3.86
CA LEU A 214 10.64 6.38 2.88
C LEU A 214 11.78 6.55 1.88
N ASP A 215 11.92 7.75 1.30
CA ASP A 215 12.98 8.05 0.33
C ASP A 215 14.37 7.90 0.95
N THR A 216 14.55 8.39 2.19
CA THR A 216 15.83 8.31 2.91
C THR A 216 16.24 6.85 3.22
N HIS A 217 15.28 5.97 3.46
CA HIS A 217 15.52 4.60 3.91
C HIS A 217 15.13 3.53 2.89
N TYR A 218 14.91 3.91 1.63
CA TYR A 218 14.39 3.04 0.57
C TYR A 218 15.10 1.67 0.51
N ASP A 219 16.43 1.65 0.31
CA ASP A 219 17.20 0.42 0.16
C ASP A 219 17.16 -0.47 1.42
N ARG A 220 17.10 0.16 2.61
CA ARG A 220 16.99 -0.56 3.88
C ARG A 220 15.61 -1.16 4.05
N LEU A 221 14.56 -0.43 3.66
CA LEU A 221 13.18 -0.92 3.68
C LEU A 221 13.00 -2.06 2.67
N GLU A 222 13.59 -1.96 1.48
CA GLU A 222 13.60 -3.03 0.47
C GLU A 222 14.25 -4.30 1.04
N THR A 223 15.38 -4.14 1.74
CA THR A 223 16.06 -5.26 2.42
C THR A 223 15.16 -5.91 3.47
N GLN A 224 14.40 -5.14 4.25
CA GLN A 224 13.47 -5.69 5.24
C GLN A 224 12.31 -6.42 4.55
N PHE A 225 11.74 -5.84 3.49
CA PHE A 225 10.69 -6.47 2.70
C PHE A 225 11.10 -7.87 2.22
N TRP A 226 12.30 -7.99 1.65
CA TRP A 226 12.82 -9.29 1.20
C TRP A 226 13.12 -10.28 2.32
N ARG A 227 13.33 -9.81 3.56
CA ARG A 227 13.49 -10.69 4.71
C ARG A 227 12.17 -11.33 5.13
N PHE A 228 11.09 -10.57 5.22
CA PHE A 228 9.84 -11.09 5.79
C PHE A 228 8.79 -11.54 4.76
N TYR A 229 8.64 -10.83 3.63
CA TYR A 229 7.52 -11.08 2.73
C TYR A 229 7.50 -12.49 2.11
N PRO A 230 8.63 -13.05 1.65
CA PRO A 230 8.66 -14.45 1.19
C PRO A 230 8.32 -15.47 2.29
N GLN A 231 8.54 -15.13 3.56
CA GLN A 231 8.12 -15.99 4.68
C GLN A 231 6.60 -15.98 4.84
N MET A 232 5.98 -14.79 4.72
CA MET A 232 4.52 -14.64 4.73
C MET A 232 3.87 -15.41 3.58
N MET A 233 4.45 -15.37 2.38
CA MET A 233 3.98 -16.16 1.23
C MET A 233 3.98 -17.66 1.55
N ARG A 234 5.08 -18.19 2.10
CA ARG A 234 5.15 -19.61 2.49
C ARG A 234 4.12 -19.98 3.55
N GLN A 235 3.86 -19.09 4.51
CA GLN A 235 2.82 -19.32 5.52
C GLN A 235 1.41 -19.32 4.87
N ALA A 236 1.18 -18.44 3.89
CA ALA A 236 -0.07 -18.41 3.12
C ALA A 236 -0.30 -19.73 2.38
N GLU A 237 0.70 -20.17 1.60
CA GLU A 237 0.66 -21.42 0.84
C GLU A 237 0.42 -22.65 1.73
N ASN A 238 0.97 -22.63 2.95
CA ASN A 238 0.77 -23.68 3.95
C ASN A 238 -0.52 -23.52 4.78
N LYS A 239 -1.36 -22.51 4.49
CA LYS A 239 -2.61 -22.19 5.20
C LYS A 239 -2.40 -21.96 6.71
N GLN A 240 -1.30 -21.28 7.05
CA GLN A 240 -0.88 -20.93 8.41
C GLN A 240 -1.13 -19.46 8.77
N LEU A 241 -1.76 -18.69 7.86
CA LEU A 241 -2.18 -17.31 8.07
C LEU A 241 -3.59 -17.20 8.62
#